data_AF-A0A1G0EMK2-F1
#
_entry.id   AF-A0A1G0EMK2-F1
#
_cell.length_a   1.000
_cell.length_b   1.000
_cell.length_c   1.000
_cell.angle_alpha   90.00
_cell.angle_beta   90.00
_cell.angle_gamma   90.00
#
_symmetry.space_group_name_H-M   'P 1'
#
loop_
_entity.id
_entity.type
_entity.pdbx_description
1 polymer ?
#
loop_
_entity_poly.entity_id
_entity_poly.type
_entity_poly.pdbx_seq_one_letter_code
_entity_poly.pdbx_strand_id
1 'polypeptide(L)'
;MSEMLSLTRAARLIGVTRTEFQKKIRSGEMISHDGMVSIENLLKCYPDTQLEDTAETRRVAQIKERAFGKRVFERALPDAEVLAARVTELSKKLATNQGQVKQFNALLVKLWDKLAEVESRLNSESRMTMEYLKRWIKHEVDLAMEPGFINPLTIKDTVLRIITAQVTVMPGKQEFLVEGHDTLLEAAIRSGIPLNYGCSGGNCGLCKARVLSGEVKKTRLHDFVISEAEISQGYILLCSNTAVSDVVIEAAVAGSVQDIPFQQISARVKSVGHITDDMALLHLQTPRTQRLRFLAGQSATLRVGQSFSADLPIASCPCDDRNVLFHIHRQSGNLFSDYVFDRLKQNDVVEMEGPHGEFILHEKSPRLYFFAFNGGFAPIKSLIEHALSLEAETIYLHWFGSSQKNIYLPNIAHAWRDALDNFHYEEHIAGFDLRSVSGKREETLLRQLDNINAGDTSLLKGDIYIAGPEDAVSIAEQFFLGKGLPKTRVAVASVK
;
A
#
# COMPACT_ATOMS: atom_id res chain seq x y z
N MET A 1 29.22 -9.67 -0.29
CA MET A 1 27.88 -9.77 -0.90
C MET A 1 27.20 -8.44 -0.70
N SER A 2 26.80 -7.76 -1.76
CA SER A 2 26.05 -6.51 -1.64
C SER A 2 24.75 -6.78 -0.89
N GLU A 3 24.57 -6.14 0.26
CA GLU A 3 23.30 -6.20 0.99
C GLU A 3 22.22 -5.54 0.12
N MET A 4 21.26 -6.34 -0.33
CA MET A 4 20.13 -5.90 -1.15
C MET A 4 18.95 -5.57 -0.25
N LEU A 5 18.32 -4.42 -0.47
CA LEU A 5 17.13 -3.95 0.22
C LEU A 5 15.98 -3.88 -0.76
N SER A 6 14.75 -4.21 -0.33
CA SER A 6 13.57 -3.94 -1.16
C SER A 6 13.32 -2.46 -1.32
N LEU A 7 12.59 -2.07 -2.37
CA LEU A 7 12.23 -0.67 -2.61
C LEU A 7 11.50 -0.05 -1.41
N THR A 8 10.58 -0.77 -0.79
CA THR A 8 9.80 -0.29 0.36
C THR A 8 10.71 -0.03 1.57
N ARG A 9 11.69 -0.90 1.79
CA ARG A 9 12.63 -0.79 2.90
C ARG A 9 13.67 0.31 2.66
N ALA A 10 14.19 0.40 1.44
CA ALA A 10 15.03 1.48 0.95
C ALA A 10 14.36 2.86 1.12
N ALA A 11 13.11 3.00 0.70
CA ALA A 11 12.29 4.20 0.83
C ALA A 11 12.21 4.69 2.29
N ARG A 12 11.82 3.80 3.20
CA ARG A 12 11.73 4.10 4.63
C ARG A 12 13.07 4.50 5.24
N LEU A 13 14.15 3.85 4.81
CA LEU A 13 15.48 4.06 5.35
C LEU A 13 16.03 5.46 5.01
N ILE A 14 15.76 5.93 3.79
CA ILE A 14 16.13 7.27 3.30
C ILE A 14 15.12 8.34 3.76
N GLY A 15 13.87 7.95 4.06
CA GLY A 15 12.81 8.88 4.44
C GLY A 15 12.09 9.52 3.25
N VAL A 16 12.09 8.82 2.11
CA VAL A 16 11.39 9.21 0.87
C VAL A 16 10.33 8.17 0.54
N THR A 17 9.41 8.48 -0.36
CA THR A 17 8.35 7.56 -0.78
C THR A 17 8.88 6.45 -1.71
N ARG A 18 8.20 5.29 -1.77
CA ARG A 18 8.56 4.24 -2.75
C ARG A 18 8.40 4.74 -4.19
N THR A 19 7.44 5.63 -4.42
CA THR A 19 7.24 6.35 -5.68
C THR A 19 8.50 7.08 -6.15
N GLU A 20 9.12 7.89 -5.29
CA GLU A 20 10.31 8.66 -5.64
C GLU A 20 11.47 7.72 -6.00
N PHE A 21 11.57 6.59 -5.32
CA PHE A 21 12.49 5.51 -5.65
C PHE A 21 12.23 4.92 -7.04
N GLN A 22 10.97 4.56 -7.33
CA GLN A 22 10.59 4.01 -8.63
C GLN A 22 10.85 4.99 -9.78
N LYS A 23 10.66 6.29 -9.54
CA LYS A 23 10.95 7.34 -10.52
C LYS A 23 12.45 7.38 -10.88
N LYS A 24 13.35 7.31 -9.89
CA LYS A 24 14.80 7.25 -10.11
C LYS A 24 15.26 5.97 -10.80
N ILE A 25 14.58 4.85 -10.54
CA ILE A 25 14.85 3.59 -11.24
C ILE A 25 14.45 3.71 -12.71
N ARG A 26 13.28 4.29 -12.99
CA ARG A 26 12.79 4.49 -14.37
C ARG A 26 13.59 5.53 -15.15
N SER A 27 14.12 6.56 -14.50
CA SER A 27 15.00 7.55 -15.13
C SER A 27 16.42 7.01 -15.37
N GLY A 28 16.74 5.81 -14.89
CA GLY A 28 18.05 5.19 -15.04
C GLY A 28 19.09 5.72 -14.05
N GLU A 29 18.71 6.60 -13.13
CA GLU A 29 19.59 7.13 -12.07
C GLU A 29 19.93 6.08 -11.02
N MET A 30 19.11 5.04 -10.86
CA MET A 30 19.28 3.99 -9.86
C MET A 30 19.07 2.61 -10.46
N ILE A 31 20.00 1.69 -10.19
CA ILE A 31 19.92 0.31 -10.65
C ILE A 31 19.21 -0.54 -9.59
N SER A 32 18.11 -1.18 -9.97
CA SER A 32 17.41 -2.20 -9.17
C SER A 32 17.41 -3.55 -9.88
N HIS A 33 17.53 -4.64 -9.12
CA HIS A 33 17.38 -6.01 -9.60
C HIS A 33 16.21 -6.66 -8.87
N ASP A 34 15.19 -7.12 -9.60
CA ASP A 34 13.99 -7.78 -9.07
C ASP A 34 13.29 -7.02 -7.91
N GLY A 35 13.20 -5.69 -8.01
CA GLY A 35 12.59 -4.86 -6.95
C GLY A 35 13.46 -4.67 -5.70
N MET A 36 14.75 -5.00 -5.80
CA MET A 36 15.74 -4.82 -4.76
C MET A 36 16.87 -3.89 -5.23
N VAL A 37 17.45 -3.12 -4.31
CA VAL A 37 18.52 -2.14 -4.56
C VAL A 37 19.65 -2.36 -3.55
N SER A 38 20.90 -2.25 -3.99
CA SER A 38 22.05 -2.35 -3.08
C SER A 38 22.24 -1.06 -2.27
N ILE A 39 22.71 -1.19 -1.02
CA ILE A 39 23.00 -0.03 -0.17
C ILE A 39 24.03 0.93 -0.82
N GLU A 40 24.99 0.41 -1.58
CA GLU A 40 25.98 1.23 -2.30
C GLU A 40 25.34 2.10 -3.40
N ASN A 41 24.42 1.54 -4.18
CA ASN A 41 23.69 2.29 -5.19
C ASN A 41 22.77 3.33 -4.54
N LEU A 42 22.15 2.97 -3.41
CA LEU A 42 21.32 3.84 -2.61
C LEU A 42 22.08 5.11 -2.15
N LEU A 43 23.30 4.94 -1.63
CA LEU A 43 24.17 6.05 -1.21
C LEU A 43 24.67 6.90 -2.37
N LYS A 44 24.90 6.32 -3.55
CA LYS A 44 25.27 7.09 -4.76
C LYS A 44 24.14 8.01 -5.21
N CYS A 45 22.89 7.52 -5.15
CA CYS A 45 21.73 8.28 -5.59
C CYS A 45 21.25 9.30 -4.54
N TYR A 46 21.56 9.06 -3.26
CA TYR A 46 21.24 9.93 -2.13
C TYR A 46 22.49 10.18 -1.27
N PRO A 47 23.45 10.98 -1.74
CA PRO A 47 24.70 11.25 -1.01
C PRO A 47 24.47 12.04 0.28
N ASP A 48 23.46 12.92 0.30
CA ASP A 48 23.10 13.77 1.46
C ASP A 48 22.38 13.01 2.58
N THR A 49 22.14 11.70 2.44
CA THR A 49 21.59 10.88 3.54
C THR A 49 22.62 10.54 4.61
N GLN A 50 23.85 11.04 4.48
CA GLN A 50 24.77 11.12 5.60
C GLN A 50 24.22 12.12 6.61
N LEU A 51 24.04 11.65 7.85
CA LEU A 51 23.51 12.41 8.99
C LEU A 51 24.31 13.71 9.22
N GLU A 52 23.96 14.79 8.53
CA GLU A 52 24.20 16.14 9.03
C GLU A 52 22.92 16.65 9.68
N ASP A 53 23.00 16.70 11.02
CA ASP A 53 21.98 17.06 11.98
C ASP A 53 21.64 18.56 11.87
N THR A 54 20.87 18.94 10.85
CA THR A 54 20.39 20.32 10.69
C THR A 54 19.14 20.55 11.55
N ALA A 55 19.21 21.58 12.39
CA ALA A 55 18.17 21.96 13.36
C ALA A 55 16.79 22.27 12.72
N GLU A 56 16.76 22.54 11.42
CA GLU A 56 15.56 22.86 10.64
C GLU A 56 14.77 21.59 10.28
N THR A 57 15.46 20.50 9.93
CA THR A 57 14.88 19.17 9.71
C THR A 57 14.25 18.63 10.98
N ARG A 58 14.90 18.85 12.13
CA ARG A 58 14.37 18.48 13.46
C ARG A 58 13.09 19.25 13.79
N ARG A 59 12.95 20.49 13.32
CA ARG A 59 11.76 21.33 13.56
C ARG A 59 10.59 20.91 12.70
N VAL A 60 10.81 20.59 11.42
CA VAL A 60 9.77 20.07 10.51
C VAL A 60 9.36 18.64 10.91
N ALA A 61 10.33 17.80 11.28
CA ALA A 61 10.08 16.48 11.85
C ALA A 61 9.31 16.60 13.17
N GLN A 62 9.67 17.50 14.09
CA GLN A 62 8.90 17.75 15.31
C GLN A 62 7.51 18.33 15.06
N ILE A 63 7.29 19.09 13.98
CA ILE A 63 5.96 19.58 13.60
C ILE A 63 5.12 18.42 13.06
N LYS A 64 5.67 17.56 12.18
CA LYS A 64 5.01 16.31 11.75
C LYS A 64 4.77 15.36 12.93
N GLU A 65 5.75 15.19 13.80
CA GLU A 65 5.72 14.31 14.96
C GLU A 65 4.83 14.87 16.09
N ARG A 66 4.65 16.18 16.23
CA ARG A 66 3.64 16.77 17.15
C ARG A 66 2.23 16.78 16.56
N ALA A 67 2.10 16.87 15.23
CA ALA A 67 0.81 16.72 14.55
C ALA A 67 0.33 15.25 14.53
N PHE A 68 1.24 14.28 14.57
CA PHE A 68 0.94 12.84 14.53
C PHE A 68 1.21 12.05 15.83
N GLY A 69 1.93 12.61 16.82
CA GLY A 69 2.58 11.84 17.87
C GLY A 69 2.11 12.17 19.29
N LYS A 70 1.17 11.35 19.76
CA LYS A 70 1.18 10.83 21.15
C LYS A 70 0.61 9.42 21.28
N ARG A 71 -0.08 8.90 20.25
CA ARG A 71 -0.62 7.52 20.23
C ARG A 71 0.17 6.51 19.39
N VAL A 72 1.18 6.95 18.62
CA VAL A 72 1.92 6.10 17.66
C VAL A 72 3.11 5.36 18.31
N PHE A 73 3.83 5.98 19.26
CA PHE A 73 5.01 5.35 19.88
C PHE A 73 4.68 4.19 20.83
N GLU A 74 3.47 4.13 21.40
CA GLU A 74 3.00 2.94 22.16
C GLU A 74 2.68 1.74 21.25
N ARG A 75 2.62 1.92 19.92
CA ARG A 75 2.36 0.86 18.93
C ARG A 75 3.57 0.52 18.05
N ALA A 76 4.69 1.22 18.19
CA ALA A 76 5.81 1.08 17.26
C ALA A 76 6.64 -0.19 17.51
N LEU A 77 6.81 -0.59 18.77
CA LEU A 77 7.58 -1.79 19.10
C LEU A 77 6.68 -3.03 19.07
N PRO A 78 7.17 -4.18 18.57
CA PRO A 78 6.50 -5.45 18.77
C PRO A 78 6.40 -5.80 20.25
N ASP A 79 5.52 -6.75 20.56
CA ASP A 79 5.48 -7.41 21.87
C ASP A 79 6.89 -7.87 22.28
N ALA A 80 7.22 -7.76 23.57
CA ALA A 80 8.48 -8.20 24.16
C ALA A 80 8.88 -9.59 23.70
N GLU A 81 7.92 -10.49 23.57
CA GLU A 81 8.11 -11.85 23.10
C GLU A 81 8.46 -11.96 21.61
N VAL A 82 7.91 -11.07 20.77
CA VAL A 82 8.25 -10.97 19.34
C VAL A 82 9.59 -10.25 19.20
N LEU A 83 9.81 -9.17 19.93
CA LEU A 83 11.04 -8.40 19.98
C LEU A 83 12.23 -9.30 20.34
N ALA A 84 12.10 -10.11 21.39
CA ALA A 84 13.11 -11.09 21.79
C ALA A 84 13.40 -12.09 20.67
N ALA A 85 12.37 -12.57 19.96
CA ALA A 85 12.54 -13.47 18.83
C ALA A 85 13.29 -12.77 17.67
N ARG A 86 12.94 -11.52 17.33
CA ARG A 86 13.63 -10.74 16.29
C ARG A 86 15.10 -10.50 16.63
N VAL A 87 15.39 -10.12 17.87
CA VAL A 87 16.77 -9.91 18.36
C VAL A 87 17.56 -11.21 18.34
N THR A 88 16.94 -12.33 18.72
CA THR A 88 17.57 -13.65 18.69
C THR A 88 17.93 -14.06 17.26
N GLU A 89 17.02 -13.86 16.32
CA GLU A 89 17.26 -14.19 14.91
C GLU A 89 18.34 -13.31 14.28
N LEU A 90 18.38 -12.00 14.61
CA LEU A 90 19.48 -11.12 14.21
C LEU A 90 20.81 -11.57 14.82
N SER A 91 20.82 -11.97 16.09
CA SER A 91 22.02 -12.47 16.77
C SER A 91 22.53 -13.76 16.15
N LYS A 92 21.64 -14.66 15.74
CA LYS A 92 21.97 -15.91 15.03
C LYS A 92 22.58 -15.63 13.67
N LYS A 93 21.98 -14.73 12.88
CA LYS A 93 22.55 -14.28 11.60
C LYS A 93 23.95 -13.68 11.77
N LEU A 94 24.14 -12.84 12.77
CA LEU A 94 25.45 -12.28 13.10
C LEU A 94 26.47 -13.37 13.43
N ALA A 95 26.11 -14.34 14.28
CA ALA A 95 26.99 -15.44 14.65
C ALA A 95 27.38 -16.32 13.44
N THR A 96 26.43 -16.60 12.55
CA THR A 96 26.71 -17.33 11.30
C THR A 96 27.67 -16.56 10.40
N ASN A 97 27.44 -15.26 10.20
CA ASN A 97 28.33 -14.41 9.38
C ASN A 97 29.74 -14.33 9.99
N GLN A 98 29.86 -14.15 11.31
CA GLN A 98 31.14 -14.20 12.00
C GLN A 98 31.84 -15.56 11.84
N GLY A 99 31.08 -16.66 11.87
CA GLY A 99 31.59 -18.00 11.59
C GLY A 99 32.13 -18.15 10.16
N GLN A 100 31.42 -17.63 9.17
CA GLN A 100 31.86 -17.62 7.76
C GLN A 100 33.14 -16.81 7.59
N VAL A 101 33.24 -15.62 8.17
CA VAL A 101 34.47 -14.80 8.14
C VAL A 101 35.65 -15.55 8.77
N LYS A 102 35.44 -16.22 9.91
CA LYS A 102 36.47 -17.08 10.52
C LYS A 102 36.92 -18.21 9.60
N GLN A 103 36.00 -18.85 8.90
CA GLN A 103 36.32 -19.91 7.94
C GLN A 103 37.08 -19.38 6.72
N PHE A 104 36.68 -18.23 6.17
CA PHE A 104 37.41 -17.56 5.10
C PHE A 104 38.84 -17.22 5.52
N ASN A 105 39.02 -16.64 6.71
CA ASN A 105 40.35 -16.36 7.25
C ASN A 105 41.18 -17.65 7.39
N ALA A 106 40.59 -18.74 7.87
CA ALA A 106 41.28 -20.03 7.96
C ALA A 106 41.68 -20.60 6.59
N LEU A 107 40.83 -20.44 5.56
CA LEU A 107 41.15 -20.83 4.19
C LEU A 107 42.28 -19.97 3.61
N LEU A 108 42.27 -18.67 3.84
CA LEU A 108 43.35 -17.77 3.43
C LEU A 108 44.68 -18.19 4.06
N VAL A 109 44.71 -18.49 5.36
CA VAL A 109 45.92 -19.01 6.02
C VAL A 109 46.43 -20.29 5.35
N LYS A 110 45.55 -21.28 5.14
CA LYS A 110 45.93 -22.53 4.45
C LYS A 110 46.44 -22.29 3.02
N LEU A 111 45.85 -21.33 2.31
CA LEU A 111 46.29 -20.95 0.97
C LEU A 111 47.68 -20.32 1.01
N TRP A 112 47.95 -19.42 1.97
CA TRP A 112 49.27 -18.83 2.20
C TRP A 112 50.34 -19.88 2.50
N ASP A 113 50.02 -20.84 3.37
CA ASP A 113 50.91 -21.96 3.69
C ASP A 113 51.22 -22.79 2.44
N LYS A 114 50.21 -23.08 1.62
CA LYS A 114 50.39 -23.84 0.38
C LYS A 114 51.23 -23.08 -0.64
N LEU A 115 51.02 -21.77 -0.79
CA LEU A 115 51.83 -20.93 -1.66
C LEU A 115 53.29 -20.88 -1.20
N ALA A 116 53.56 -20.83 0.12
CA ALA A 116 54.91 -20.92 0.68
C ALA A 116 55.56 -22.29 0.43
N GLU A 117 54.80 -23.38 0.55
CA GLU A 117 55.28 -24.73 0.23
C GLU A 117 55.70 -24.84 -1.24
N VAL A 118 54.89 -24.34 -2.18
CA VAL A 118 55.19 -24.37 -3.62
C VAL A 118 56.43 -23.52 -3.93
N GLU A 119 56.54 -22.32 -3.36
CA GLU A 119 57.69 -21.42 -3.54
C GLU A 119 59.04 -22.06 -3.13
N SER A 120 59.03 -22.91 -2.10
CA SER A 120 60.22 -23.63 -1.66
C SER A 120 60.81 -24.56 -2.73
N ARG A 121 59.98 -25.01 -3.68
CA ARG A 121 60.33 -25.97 -4.76
C ARG A 121 60.62 -25.30 -6.11
N LEU A 122 60.53 -23.97 -6.19
CA LEU A 122 60.73 -23.20 -7.43
C LEU A 122 62.19 -22.79 -7.64
N ASN A 123 62.57 -22.66 -8.91
CA ASN A 123 63.83 -22.06 -9.36
C ASN A 123 63.82 -20.52 -9.22
N SER A 124 64.99 -19.88 -9.31
CA SER A 124 65.20 -18.46 -9.01
C SER A 124 64.31 -17.51 -9.82
N GLU A 125 64.09 -17.80 -11.10
CA GLU A 125 63.24 -16.99 -11.99
C GLU A 125 61.75 -17.11 -11.63
N SER A 126 61.25 -18.31 -11.34
CA SER A 126 59.85 -18.52 -10.94
C SER A 126 59.54 -18.00 -9.53
N ARG A 127 60.52 -17.88 -8.64
CA ARG A 127 60.35 -17.27 -7.30
C ARG A 127 59.96 -15.80 -7.38
N MET A 128 60.56 -15.02 -8.29
CA MET A 128 60.20 -13.60 -8.45
C MET A 128 58.74 -13.43 -8.90
N THR A 129 58.27 -14.27 -9.83
CA THR A 129 56.86 -14.27 -10.26
C THR A 129 55.91 -14.67 -9.13
N MET A 130 56.30 -15.64 -8.31
CA MET A 130 55.52 -16.06 -7.13
C MET A 130 55.44 -14.95 -6.07
N GLU A 131 56.54 -14.25 -5.79
CA GLU A 131 56.54 -13.10 -4.87
C GLU A 131 55.62 -11.98 -5.33
N TYR A 132 55.62 -11.68 -6.63
CA TYR A 132 54.71 -10.66 -7.19
C TYR A 132 53.25 -11.06 -7.00
N LEU A 133 52.91 -12.32 -7.31
CA LEU A 133 51.56 -12.86 -7.11
C LEU A 133 51.15 -12.81 -5.63
N LYS A 134 52.04 -13.19 -4.71
CA LYS A 134 51.81 -13.08 -3.27
C LYS A 134 51.55 -11.63 -2.84
N ARG A 135 52.32 -10.65 -3.32
CA ARG A 135 52.07 -9.24 -2.98
C ARG A 135 50.72 -8.76 -3.49
N TRP A 136 50.35 -9.14 -4.71
CA TRP A 136 49.04 -8.80 -5.27
C TRP A 136 47.90 -9.44 -4.46
N ILE A 137 47.94 -10.75 -4.19
CA ILE A 137 46.90 -11.43 -3.38
C ILE A 137 46.79 -10.79 -1.99
N LYS A 138 47.94 -10.48 -1.35
CA LYS A 138 47.94 -9.83 -0.04
C LYS A 138 47.28 -8.46 -0.10
N HIS A 139 47.59 -7.66 -1.11
CA HIS A 139 46.97 -6.34 -1.30
C HIS A 139 45.44 -6.44 -1.50
N GLU A 140 44.97 -7.36 -2.35
CA GLU A 140 43.53 -7.59 -2.58
C GLU A 140 42.81 -8.08 -1.31
N VAL A 141 43.45 -8.97 -0.55
CA VAL A 141 42.90 -9.45 0.74
C VAL A 141 42.86 -8.34 1.78
N ASP A 142 43.91 -7.54 1.90
CA ASP A 142 43.98 -6.41 2.83
C ASP A 142 42.89 -5.38 2.49
N LEU A 143 42.69 -5.05 1.20
CA LEU A 143 41.58 -4.20 0.74
C LEU A 143 40.20 -4.78 1.06
N ALA A 144 40.03 -6.10 0.96
CA ALA A 144 38.78 -6.78 1.31
C ALA A 144 38.54 -6.92 2.83
N MET A 145 39.60 -6.85 3.63
CA MET A 145 39.59 -7.01 5.09
C MET A 145 39.68 -5.68 5.85
N GLU A 146 39.97 -4.56 5.19
CA GLU A 146 39.83 -3.23 5.80
C GLU A 146 38.42 -3.13 6.42
N PRO A 147 38.30 -2.69 7.69
CA PRO A 147 37.00 -2.50 8.31
C PRO A 147 36.26 -1.46 7.48
N GLY A 148 35.39 -1.96 6.59
CA GLY A 148 34.58 -1.11 5.73
C GLY A 148 33.88 -0.08 6.61
N PHE A 149 33.87 1.17 6.13
CA PHE A 149 33.10 2.24 6.75
C PHE A 149 31.75 1.69 7.22
N ILE A 150 31.51 1.70 8.54
CA ILE A 150 30.26 1.20 9.09
C ILE A 150 29.19 2.16 8.59
N ASN A 151 28.50 1.72 7.55
CA ASN A 151 27.53 2.55 6.87
C ASN A 151 26.39 2.86 7.85
N PRO A 152 26.14 4.15 8.18
CA PRO A 152 25.05 4.54 9.06
C PRO A 152 23.68 3.98 8.60
N LEU A 153 23.52 3.78 7.29
CA LEU A 153 22.32 3.15 6.73
C LEU A 153 22.20 1.67 7.11
N THR A 154 23.30 0.91 7.20
CA THR A 154 23.27 -0.49 7.64
C THR A 154 22.89 -0.60 9.12
N ILE A 155 23.36 0.33 9.96
CA ILE A 155 22.93 0.40 11.37
C ILE A 155 21.43 0.72 11.43
N LYS A 156 20.97 1.75 10.70
CA LYS A 156 19.56 2.13 10.64
C LYS A 156 18.70 0.99 10.10
N ASP A 157 19.16 0.24 9.10
CA ASP A 157 18.48 -0.94 8.57
C ASP A 157 18.31 -2.00 9.64
N THR A 158 19.38 -2.30 10.37
CA THR A 158 19.39 -3.30 11.44
C THR A 158 18.39 -2.93 12.54
N VAL A 159 18.33 -1.65 12.93
CA VAL A 159 17.34 -1.14 13.88
C VAL A 159 15.92 -1.23 13.31
N LEU A 160 15.71 -0.87 12.04
CA LEU A 160 14.41 -1.02 11.38
C LEU A 160 13.95 -2.48 11.29
N ARG A 161 14.88 -3.43 11.16
CA ARG A 161 14.67 -4.89 11.16
C ARG A 161 14.13 -5.39 12.51
N ILE A 162 14.41 -4.67 13.60
CA ILE A 162 13.88 -4.96 14.94
C ILE A 162 12.43 -4.47 15.02
N ILE A 163 12.13 -3.30 14.46
CA ILE A 163 10.82 -2.64 14.55
C ILE A 163 9.84 -3.21 13.52
N THR A 164 10.33 -3.58 12.34
CA THR A 164 9.54 -3.98 11.19
C THR A 164 10.10 -5.21 10.50
N ALA A 165 9.20 -6.02 9.95
CA ALA A 165 9.53 -7.18 9.12
C ALA A 165 8.86 -7.02 7.76
N GLN A 166 9.60 -7.32 6.69
CA GLN A 166 9.04 -7.30 5.33
C GLN A 166 8.35 -8.62 5.01
N VAL A 167 7.21 -8.55 4.34
CA VAL A 167 6.50 -9.72 3.84
C VAL A 167 6.33 -9.62 2.33
N THR A 168 6.68 -10.69 1.62
CA THR A 168 6.45 -10.83 0.17
C THR A 168 5.40 -11.91 -0.08
N VAL A 169 4.38 -11.60 -0.86
CA VAL A 169 3.29 -12.52 -1.20
C VAL A 169 3.51 -13.12 -2.58
N MET A 170 3.53 -14.44 -2.67
CA MET A 170 3.64 -15.20 -3.91
C MET A 170 2.28 -15.76 -4.35
N PRO A 171 2.01 -15.84 -5.68
CA PRO A 171 2.91 -15.55 -6.80
C PRO A 171 2.96 -14.06 -7.23
N GLY A 172 2.09 -13.20 -6.69
CA GLY A 172 1.92 -11.80 -7.14
C GLY A 172 3.12 -10.88 -6.90
N LYS A 173 4.09 -11.28 -6.07
CA LYS A 173 5.26 -10.50 -5.63
C LYS A 173 4.91 -9.14 -5.02
N GLN A 174 3.71 -9.02 -4.45
CA GLN A 174 3.34 -7.84 -3.68
C GLN A 174 4.07 -7.85 -2.33
N GLU A 175 4.40 -6.66 -1.83
CA GLU A 175 5.22 -6.51 -0.63
C GLU A 175 4.56 -5.55 0.35
N PHE A 176 4.62 -5.86 1.64
CA PHE A 176 4.14 -4.99 2.71
C PHE A 176 5.01 -5.12 3.97
N LEU A 177 4.88 -4.16 4.89
CA LEU A 177 5.62 -4.14 6.15
C LEU A 177 4.70 -4.49 7.33
N VAL A 178 5.19 -5.36 8.20
CA VAL A 178 4.57 -5.67 9.49
C VAL A 178 5.21 -4.82 10.57
N GLU A 179 4.41 -3.96 11.20
CA GLU A 179 4.86 -3.02 12.22
C GLU A 179 4.28 -3.39 13.58
N GLY A 180 5.05 -3.14 14.64
CA GLY A 180 4.56 -3.28 16.01
C GLY A 180 3.95 -4.66 16.29
N HIS A 181 2.71 -4.65 16.76
CA HIS A 181 1.95 -5.84 17.16
C HIS A 181 1.02 -6.41 16.09
N ASP A 182 1.08 -5.88 14.86
CA ASP A 182 0.14 -6.28 13.82
C ASP A 182 0.34 -7.76 13.44
N THR A 183 -0.77 -8.42 13.13
CA THR A 183 -0.70 -9.73 12.46
C THR A 183 -0.41 -9.54 10.99
N LEU A 184 0.04 -10.60 10.31
CA LEU A 184 0.28 -10.59 8.87
C LEU A 184 -0.95 -10.09 8.09
N LEU A 185 -2.16 -10.49 8.50
CA LEU A 185 -3.40 -10.04 7.86
C LEU A 185 -3.67 -8.54 8.04
N GLU A 186 -3.50 -7.99 9.24
CA GLU A 186 -3.75 -6.57 9.54
C GLU A 186 -2.79 -5.67 8.77
N ALA A 187 -1.51 -6.06 8.74
CA ALA A 187 -0.48 -5.38 7.97
C ALA A 187 -0.77 -5.42 6.46
N ALA A 188 -1.21 -6.57 5.93
CA ALA A 188 -1.59 -6.72 4.53
C ALA A 188 -2.78 -5.82 4.15
N ILE A 189 -3.88 -5.90 4.91
CA ILE A 189 -5.09 -5.09 4.68
C ILE A 189 -4.75 -3.60 4.73
N ARG A 190 -4.02 -3.15 5.75
CA ARG A 190 -3.62 -1.74 5.88
C ARG A 190 -2.78 -1.25 4.69
N SER A 191 -1.96 -2.14 4.12
CA SER A 191 -1.13 -1.86 2.95
C SER A 191 -1.89 -2.03 1.63
N GLY A 192 -3.21 -2.18 1.68
CA GLY A 192 -4.06 -2.34 0.50
C GLY A 192 -3.93 -3.70 -0.19
N ILE A 193 -3.31 -4.71 0.42
CA ILE A 193 -3.16 -6.03 -0.22
C ILE A 193 -4.44 -6.85 0.00
N PRO A 194 -5.20 -7.19 -1.05
CA PRO A 194 -6.51 -7.82 -0.94
C PRO A 194 -6.40 -9.34 -0.73
N LEU A 195 -5.87 -9.75 0.41
CA LEU A 195 -5.78 -11.17 0.80
C LEU A 195 -7.17 -11.77 1.07
N ASN A 196 -7.27 -13.10 0.97
CA ASN A 196 -8.47 -13.82 1.38
C ASN A 196 -8.63 -13.80 2.92
N TYR A 197 -9.77 -13.33 3.41
CA TYR A 197 -10.15 -13.40 4.83
C TYR A 197 -11.68 -13.25 5.00
N GLY A 198 -12.15 -13.40 6.25
CA GLY A 198 -13.57 -13.17 6.61
C GLY A 198 -13.79 -12.65 8.03
N CYS A 199 -13.23 -13.32 9.06
CA CYS A 199 -13.44 -12.92 10.46
C CYS A 199 -12.32 -12.06 11.06
N SER A 200 -11.08 -12.18 10.57
CA SER A 200 -9.88 -11.56 11.15
C SER A 200 -9.62 -11.94 12.63
N GLY A 201 -10.23 -13.02 13.13
CA GLY A 201 -10.19 -13.43 14.53
C GLY A 201 -9.91 -14.92 14.78
N GLY A 202 -9.48 -15.66 13.75
CA GLY A 202 -9.04 -17.05 13.92
C GLY A 202 -10.13 -18.14 13.82
N ASN A 203 -11.35 -17.80 13.41
CA ASN A 203 -12.48 -18.75 13.44
C ASN A 203 -12.83 -19.34 12.07
N CYS A 204 -12.67 -18.59 10.97
CA CYS A 204 -13.15 -19.01 9.64
C CYS A 204 -12.14 -19.80 8.80
N GLY A 205 -10.85 -19.75 9.12
CA GLY A 205 -9.79 -20.39 8.31
C GLY A 205 -9.48 -19.77 6.95
N LEU A 206 -10.29 -18.82 6.44
CA LEU A 206 -10.12 -18.20 5.12
C LEU A 206 -8.77 -17.49 4.88
N CYS A 207 -8.14 -16.98 5.95
CA CYS A 207 -6.81 -16.36 5.86
C CYS A 207 -5.65 -17.36 6.00
N LYS A 208 -5.89 -18.64 5.69
CA LYS A 208 -4.87 -19.67 5.72
C LYS A 208 -3.89 -19.44 4.55
N ALA A 209 -2.61 -19.45 4.86
CA ALA A 209 -1.53 -19.24 3.91
C ALA A 209 -0.33 -20.12 4.29
N ARG A 210 0.58 -20.36 3.34
CA ARG A 210 1.77 -21.17 3.56
C ARG A 210 3.01 -20.30 3.65
N VAL A 211 3.84 -20.52 4.66
CA VAL A 211 5.14 -19.85 4.78
C VAL A 211 6.15 -20.58 3.89
N LEU A 212 6.75 -19.86 2.95
CA LEU A 212 7.80 -20.38 2.06
C LEU A 212 9.19 -20.19 2.65
N SER A 213 9.42 -19.04 3.31
CA SER A 213 10.68 -18.72 3.98
C SER A 213 10.46 -17.65 5.06
N GLY A 214 11.42 -17.54 5.97
CA GLY A 214 11.34 -16.65 7.13
C GLY A 214 10.69 -17.30 8.35
N GLU A 215 10.64 -16.56 9.45
CA GLU A 215 10.09 -17.01 10.72
C GLU A 215 8.86 -16.20 11.11
N VAL A 216 7.83 -16.90 11.58
CA VAL A 216 6.58 -16.32 12.06
C VAL A 216 6.33 -16.74 13.50
N LYS A 217 5.56 -15.94 14.23
CA LYS A 217 5.16 -16.24 15.61
C LYS A 217 3.66 -16.06 15.78
N LYS A 218 3.02 -17.05 16.41
CA LYS A 218 1.62 -16.96 16.81
C LYS A 218 1.49 -15.98 17.97
N THR A 219 0.68 -14.94 17.79
CA THR A 219 0.44 -13.88 18.78
C THR A 219 -1.00 -13.87 19.27
N ARG A 220 -1.91 -14.55 18.56
CA ARG A 220 -3.33 -14.64 18.95
C ARG A 220 -3.78 -16.09 18.98
N LEU A 221 -4.68 -16.37 19.92
CA LEU A 221 -5.41 -17.63 19.96
C LEU A 221 -6.39 -17.69 18.79
N HIS A 222 -6.71 -18.91 18.37
CA HIS A 222 -7.68 -19.18 17.32
C HIS A 222 -8.31 -20.55 17.56
N ASP A 223 -9.58 -20.69 17.21
CA ASP A 223 -10.35 -21.92 17.39
C ASP A 223 -10.37 -22.78 16.11
N PHE A 224 -10.01 -22.20 14.96
CA PHE A 224 -9.93 -22.94 13.71
C PHE A 224 -8.83 -24.01 13.77
N VAL A 225 -9.18 -25.25 13.46
CA VAL A 225 -8.26 -26.40 13.49
C VAL A 225 -7.49 -26.48 12.18
N ILE A 226 -6.16 -26.41 12.27
CA ILE A 226 -5.24 -26.73 11.17
C ILE A 226 -4.72 -28.14 11.44
N SER A 227 -4.77 -29.02 10.46
CA SER A 227 -4.28 -30.39 10.63
C SER A 227 -2.76 -30.43 10.87
N GLU A 228 -2.28 -31.46 11.56
CA GLU A 228 -0.84 -31.63 11.78
C GLU A 228 -0.05 -31.70 10.47
N ALA A 229 -0.63 -32.33 9.43
CA ALA A 229 -0.07 -32.37 8.09
C ALA A 229 0.10 -30.95 7.50
N GLU A 230 -0.92 -30.11 7.59
CA GLU A 230 -0.85 -28.72 7.11
C GLU A 230 0.15 -27.88 7.92
N ILE A 231 0.20 -28.05 9.25
CA ILE A 231 1.21 -27.37 10.10
C ILE A 231 2.62 -27.79 9.65
N SER A 232 2.85 -29.07 9.40
CA SER A 232 4.15 -29.59 8.93
C SER A 232 4.55 -29.06 7.55
N GLN A 233 3.56 -28.69 6.73
CA GLN A 233 3.76 -28.05 5.43
C GLN A 233 3.93 -26.53 5.51
N GLY A 234 3.91 -25.95 6.72
CA GLY A 234 4.10 -24.51 6.94
C GLY A 234 2.83 -23.67 6.81
N TYR A 235 1.63 -24.27 6.89
CA TYR A 235 0.38 -23.52 6.88
C TYR A 235 0.11 -22.81 8.21
N ILE A 236 -0.31 -21.56 8.13
CA ILE A 236 -0.63 -20.70 9.26
C ILE A 236 -1.91 -19.89 8.98
N LEU A 237 -2.51 -19.33 10.02
CA LEU A 237 -3.53 -18.28 9.88
C LEU A 237 -2.88 -16.90 9.98
N LEU A 238 -2.99 -16.11 8.91
CA LEU A 238 -2.41 -14.76 8.86
C LEU A 238 -2.99 -13.80 9.91
N CYS A 239 -4.23 -14.02 10.37
CA CYS A 239 -4.88 -13.22 11.42
C CYS A 239 -4.43 -13.56 12.85
N SER A 240 -3.58 -14.58 13.01
CA SER A 240 -3.13 -15.04 14.34
C SER A 240 -1.60 -15.06 14.47
N ASN A 241 -0.88 -14.77 13.39
CA ASN A 241 0.57 -14.82 13.33
C ASN A 241 1.15 -13.49 12.88
N THR A 242 2.31 -13.14 13.41
CA THR A 242 3.12 -11.98 12.99
C THR A 242 4.48 -12.45 12.45
N ALA A 243 5.21 -11.56 11.78
CA ALA A 243 6.52 -11.83 11.22
C ALA A 243 7.65 -11.54 12.24
N VAL A 244 8.53 -12.52 12.45
CA VAL A 244 9.74 -12.40 13.27
C VAL A 244 10.93 -11.95 12.42
N SER A 245 11.04 -12.46 11.19
CA SER A 245 12.02 -12.01 10.21
C SER A 245 11.33 -11.58 8.92
N ASP A 246 12.09 -11.24 7.89
CA ASP A 246 11.51 -11.05 6.56
C ASP A 246 10.95 -12.39 6.07
N VAL A 247 9.68 -12.42 5.66
CA VAL A 247 8.90 -13.64 5.38
C VAL A 247 8.39 -13.64 3.95
N VAL A 248 8.45 -14.80 3.29
CA VAL A 248 7.76 -15.02 2.02
C VAL A 248 6.58 -15.96 2.28
N ILE A 249 5.37 -15.54 1.91
CA ILE A 249 4.16 -16.34 2.03
C ILE A 249 3.56 -16.66 0.65
N GLU A 250 2.93 -17.82 0.53
CA GLU A 250 2.05 -18.18 -0.57
C GLU A 250 0.60 -18.00 -0.10
N ALA A 251 -0.12 -17.07 -0.75
CA ALA A 251 -1.50 -16.75 -0.44
C ALA A 251 -2.25 -16.27 -1.70
N ALA A 252 -3.54 -16.54 -1.75
CA ALA A 252 -4.41 -15.98 -2.79
C ALA A 252 -4.63 -14.48 -2.53
N VAL A 253 -4.29 -13.66 -3.52
CA VAL A 253 -4.58 -12.24 -3.59
C VAL A 253 -5.71 -12.06 -4.59
N ALA A 254 -6.77 -11.35 -4.22
CA ALA A 254 -7.82 -11.00 -5.15
C ALA A 254 -7.32 -9.96 -6.15
N GLY A 255 -7.19 -10.34 -7.43
CA GLY A 255 -6.79 -9.45 -8.51
C GLY A 255 -7.98 -8.93 -9.33
N SER A 256 -9.16 -9.51 -9.11
CA SER A 256 -10.37 -9.24 -9.88
C SER A 256 -11.61 -9.29 -9.00
N VAL A 257 -12.73 -8.81 -9.55
CA VAL A 257 -14.04 -8.86 -8.88
C VAL A 257 -14.48 -10.29 -8.58
N GLN A 258 -14.12 -11.24 -9.46
CA GLN A 258 -14.51 -12.65 -9.30
C GLN A 258 -13.83 -13.32 -8.09
N ASP A 259 -12.74 -12.75 -7.60
CA ASP A 259 -11.98 -13.28 -6.46
C ASP A 259 -12.60 -12.90 -5.10
N ILE A 260 -13.60 -12.01 -5.09
CA ILE A 260 -14.29 -11.57 -3.87
C ILE A 260 -15.70 -12.20 -3.84
N PRO A 261 -16.04 -13.02 -2.83
CA PRO A 261 -17.34 -13.61 -2.74
C PRO A 261 -18.40 -12.58 -2.38
N PHE A 262 -19.61 -12.78 -2.88
CA PHE A 262 -20.80 -12.11 -2.36
C PHE A 262 -21.03 -12.51 -0.90
N GLN A 263 -21.37 -11.52 -0.08
CA GLN A 263 -21.51 -11.62 1.37
C GLN A 263 -22.77 -10.87 1.80
N GLN A 264 -23.43 -11.40 2.84
CA GLN A 264 -24.48 -10.70 3.58
C GLN A 264 -24.02 -10.55 5.02
N ILE A 265 -23.92 -9.31 5.49
CA ILE A 265 -23.44 -9.01 6.83
C ILE A 265 -24.30 -7.96 7.52
N SER A 266 -24.54 -8.12 8.82
CA SER A 266 -25.22 -7.12 9.63
C SER A 266 -24.20 -6.19 10.28
N ALA A 267 -24.25 -4.90 9.96
CA ALA A 267 -23.42 -3.86 10.57
C ALA A 267 -24.25 -2.95 11.47
N ARG A 268 -23.58 -2.24 12.38
CA ARG A 268 -24.21 -1.25 13.25
C ARG A 268 -23.88 0.16 12.77
N VAL A 269 -24.86 1.05 12.85
CA VAL A 269 -24.63 2.48 12.63
C VAL A 269 -23.72 3.02 13.72
N LYS A 270 -22.51 3.41 13.37
CA LYS A 270 -21.60 4.11 14.28
C LYS A 270 -21.95 5.58 14.37
N SER A 271 -22.30 6.21 13.26
CA SER A 271 -22.78 7.60 13.19
C SER A 271 -23.46 7.90 11.86
N VAL A 272 -24.35 8.90 11.88
CA VAL A 272 -24.91 9.55 10.69
C VAL A 272 -24.54 11.03 10.77
N GLY A 273 -23.66 11.50 9.88
CA GLY A 273 -23.18 12.89 9.86
C GLY A 273 -23.81 13.67 8.71
N HIS A 274 -24.68 14.62 9.02
CA HIS A 274 -25.26 15.53 8.01
C HIS A 274 -24.26 16.63 7.66
N ILE A 275 -23.82 16.66 6.40
CA ILE A 275 -22.85 17.64 5.90
C ILE A 275 -23.57 18.85 5.31
N THR A 276 -24.68 18.59 4.61
CA THR A 276 -25.63 19.58 4.12
C THR A 276 -27.05 19.05 4.33
N ASP A 277 -28.07 19.86 4.03
CA ASP A 277 -29.48 19.46 4.14
C ASP A 277 -29.83 18.25 3.24
N ASP A 278 -29.03 18.02 2.20
CA ASP A 278 -29.21 16.99 1.18
C ASP A 278 -28.04 15.99 1.11
N MET A 279 -27.10 16.01 2.05
CA MET A 279 -25.94 15.11 2.05
C MET A 279 -25.62 14.58 3.45
N ALA A 280 -25.62 13.26 3.60
CA ALA A 280 -25.25 12.57 4.83
C ALA A 280 -24.12 11.54 4.62
N LEU A 281 -23.22 11.45 5.61
CA LEU A 281 -22.22 10.40 5.69
C LEU A 281 -22.69 9.35 6.67
N LEU A 282 -22.99 8.16 6.16
CA LEU A 282 -23.35 7.01 6.97
C LEU A 282 -22.10 6.20 7.28
N HIS A 283 -21.78 6.06 8.57
CA HIS A 283 -20.70 5.22 9.05
C HIS A 283 -21.27 3.94 9.63
N LEU A 284 -21.03 2.82 8.95
CA LEU A 284 -21.33 1.48 9.43
C LEU A 284 -20.09 0.80 10.01
N GLN A 285 -20.25 0.16 11.17
CA GLN A 285 -19.21 -0.65 11.78
C GLN A 285 -19.58 -2.13 11.73
N THR A 286 -18.70 -2.93 11.12
CA THR A 286 -18.87 -4.38 11.01
C THR A 286 -18.52 -5.09 12.33
N PRO A 287 -19.18 -6.22 12.64
CA PRO A 287 -18.87 -7.02 13.82
C PRO A 287 -17.49 -7.64 13.69
N ARG A 288 -16.84 -7.94 14.82
CA ARG A 288 -15.50 -8.56 14.83
C ARG A 288 -15.45 -9.97 14.25
N THR A 289 -16.57 -10.64 14.08
CA THR A 289 -16.65 -12.00 13.56
C THR A 289 -16.86 -12.08 12.05
N GLN A 290 -17.32 -10.99 11.41
CA GLN A 290 -17.63 -10.97 9.99
C GLN A 290 -17.38 -9.57 9.41
N ARG A 291 -16.46 -9.47 8.44
CA ARG A 291 -16.17 -8.22 7.71
C ARG A 291 -16.83 -8.26 6.35
N LEU A 292 -16.99 -7.08 5.75
CA LEU A 292 -17.33 -6.98 4.33
C LEU A 292 -15.99 -6.94 3.58
N ARG A 293 -15.69 -7.99 2.83
CA ARG A 293 -14.55 -7.96 1.90
C ARG A 293 -15.00 -7.33 0.59
N PHE A 294 -14.27 -6.32 0.10
CA PHE A 294 -14.55 -5.62 -1.15
C PHE A 294 -13.26 -5.05 -1.75
N LEU A 295 -13.30 -4.69 -3.03
CA LEU A 295 -12.27 -3.89 -3.70
C LEU A 295 -12.69 -2.42 -3.75
N ALA A 296 -11.73 -1.51 -3.68
CA ALA A 296 -12.00 -0.08 -3.71
C ALA A 296 -12.79 0.30 -4.97
N GLY A 297 -13.79 1.18 -4.81
CA GLY A 297 -14.71 1.61 -5.88
C GLY A 297 -15.98 0.76 -6.05
N GLN A 298 -16.05 -0.44 -5.44
CA GLN A 298 -17.25 -1.27 -5.44
C GLN A 298 -18.41 -0.67 -4.62
N SER A 299 -19.61 -1.22 -4.82
CA SER A 299 -20.84 -0.85 -4.10
C SER A 299 -21.37 -1.98 -3.23
N ALA A 300 -22.32 -1.65 -2.36
CA ALA A 300 -23.10 -2.60 -1.57
C ALA A 300 -24.56 -2.15 -1.50
N THR A 301 -25.47 -3.11 -1.40
CA THR A 301 -26.88 -2.87 -1.11
C THR A 301 -27.03 -2.74 0.40
N LEU A 302 -27.56 -1.60 0.86
CA LEU A 302 -27.91 -1.38 2.26
C LEU A 302 -29.40 -1.65 2.45
N ARG A 303 -29.76 -2.40 3.50
CA ARG A 303 -31.16 -2.66 3.88
C ARG A 303 -31.41 -2.34 5.34
N VAL A 304 -32.55 -1.69 5.60
CA VAL A 304 -33.09 -1.48 6.95
C VAL A 304 -34.51 -2.03 6.99
N GLY A 305 -34.73 -3.07 7.80
CA GLY A 305 -35.98 -3.82 7.77
C GLY A 305 -36.27 -4.40 6.37
N GLN A 306 -37.55 -4.52 6.01
CA GLN A 306 -37.96 -5.09 4.72
C GLN A 306 -38.23 -4.05 3.63
N SER A 307 -38.36 -2.77 3.99
CA SER A 307 -38.92 -1.74 3.09
C SER A 307 -37.91 -0.69 2.63
N PHE A 308 -36.78 -0.55 3.32
CA PHE A 308 -35.79 0.47 3.00
C PHE A 308 -34.56 -0.22 2.42
N SER A 309 -34.27 0.04 1.15
CA SER A 309 -33.12 -0.53 0.45
C SER A 309 -32.52 0.48 -0.53
N ALA A 310 -31.20 0.53 -0.63
CA ALA A 310 -30.51 1.30 -1.66
C ALA A 310 -29.16 0.67 -2.03
N ASP A 311 -28.81 0.72 -3.31
CA ASP A 311 -27.47 0.37 -3.79
C ASP A 311 -26.60 1.61 -3.74
N LEU A 312 -25.51 1.55 -2.96
CA LEU A 312 -24.66 2.69 -2.71
C LEU A 312 -23.19 2.32 -2.90
N PRO A 313 -22.39 3.17 -3.57
CA PRO A 313 -20.95 3.01 -3.60
C PRO A 313 -20.34 3.04 -2.20
N ILE A 314 -19.38 2.15 -1.94
CA ILE A 314 -18.60 2.17 -0.71
C ILE A 314 -17.57 3.31 -0.84
N ALA A 315 -17.58 4.25 0.10
CA ALA A 315 -16.77 5.47 0.05
C ALA A 315 -15.47 5.41 0.88
N SER A 316 -15.29 4.35 1.67
CA SER A 316 -14.08 4.08 2.45
C SER A 316 -13.10 3.19 1.68
N CYS A 317 -11.80 3.26 2.02
CA CYS A 317 -10.84 2.24 1.57
C CYS A 317 -11.17 0.85 2.18
N PRO A 318 -11.03 -0.26 1.43
CA PRO A 318 -10.98 -1.62 2.00
C PRO A 318 -9.83 -1.83 3.01
N CYS A 319 -8.89 -0.89 3.09
CA CYS A 319 -7.80 -0.82 4.07
C CYS A 319 -8.29 -0.73 5.52
N ASP A 320 -9.53 -0.27 5.74
CA ASP A 320 -10.20 -0.26 7.04
C ASP A 320 -11.37 -1.26 6.98
N ASP A 321 -11.07 -2.51 7.31
CA ASP A 321 -12.00 -3.64 7.18
C ASP A 321 -13.25 -3.52 8.06
N ARG A 322 -13.22 -2.67 9.08
CA ARG A 322 -14.30 -2.53 10.07
C ARG A 322 -15.18 -1.32 9.89
N ASN A 323 -14.70 -0.28 9.23
CA ASN A 323 -15.41 0.99 9.11
C ASN A 323 -15.78 1.22 7.65
N VAL A 324 -17.03 0.90 7.33
CA VAL A 324 -17.58 1.06 5.97
C VAL A 324 -18.35 2.38 5.90
N LEU A 325 -17.96 3.25 4.98
CA LEU A 325 -18.57 4.58 4.83
C LEU A 325 -19.41 4.64 3.55
N PHE A 326 -20.55 5.31 3.63
CA PHE A 326 -21.42 5.59 2.50
C PHE A 326 -21.79 7.07 2.46
N HIS A 327 -21.90 7.61 1.26
CA HIS A 327 -22.32 8.97 1.00
C HIS A 327 -23.75 8.92 0.46
N ILE A 328 -24.69 9.48 1.21
CA ILE A 328 -26.12 9.41 0.91
C ILE A 328 -26.64 10.80 0.57
N HIS A 329 -27.07 10.96 -0.68
CA HIS A 329 -27.77 12.15 -1.12
C HIS A 329 -29.26 12.02 -0.82
N ARG A 330 -29.88 13.06 -0.24
CA ARG A 330 -31.32 13.05 0.02
C ARG A 330 -32.08 13.26 -1.28
N GLN A 331 -32.93 12.30 -1.62
CA GLN A 331 -33.84 12.40 -2.75
C GLN A 331 -35.26 12.38 -2.20
N SER A 332 -35.97 13.51 -2.24
CA SER A 332 -37.34 13.58 -1.70
C SER A 332 -38.24 12.52 -2.34
N GLY A 333 -38.86 11.68 -1.52
CA GLY A 333 -39.70 10.57 -1.97
C GLY A 333 -38.94 9.24 -2.13
N ASN A 334 -37.61 9.22 -1.98
CA ASN A 334 -36.84 8.00 -1.89
C ASN A 334 -36.87 7.49 -0.43
N LEU A 335 -37.58 6.38 -0.22
CA LEU A 335 -37.83 5.78 1.08
C LEU A 335 -36.55 5.56 1.90
N PHE A 336 -35.47 5.10 1.27
CA PHE A 336 -34.22 4.81 1.99
C PHE A 336 -33.52 6.09 2.43
N SER A 337 -33.34 7.05 1.51
CA SER A 337 -32.66 8.30 1.84
C SER A 337 -33.45 9.12 2.86
N ASP A 338 -34.78 9.19 2.75
CA ASP A 338 -35.61 9.87 3.75
C ASP A 338 -35.53 9.17 5.11
N TYR A 339 -35.50 7.82 5.15
CA TYR A 339 -35.31 7.08 6.40
C TYR A 339 -33.96 7.38 7.06
N VAL A 340 -32.88 7.46 6.29
CA VAL A 340 -31.54 7.77 6.80
C VAL A 340 -31.51 9.14 7.47
N PHE A 341 -32.10 10.16 6.85
CA PHE A 341 -32.09 11.52 7.37
C PHE A 341 -33.04 11.71 8.56
N ASP A 342 -34.22 11.07 8.52
CA ASP A 342 -35.28 11.37 9.49
C ASP A 342 -35.33 10.38 10.67
N ARG A 343 -34.85 9.14 10.50
CA ARG A 343 -35.13 8.04 11.45
C ARG A 343 -33.91 7.23 11.89
N LEU A 344 -32.91 7.03 11.03
CA LEU A 344 -31.76 6.17 11.32
C LEU A 344 -30.88 6.76 12.44
N LYS A 345 -30.56 5.95 13.44
CA LYS A 345 -29.80 6.37 14.64
C LYS A 345 -28.59 5.49 14.89
N GLN A 346 -27.70 6.00 15.74
CA GLN A 346 -26.55 5.24 16.23
C GLN A 346 -27.02 3.91 16.87
N ASN A 347 -26.25 2.85 16.63
CA ASN A 347 -26.46 1.45 17.03
C ASN A 347 -27.58 0.70 16.30
N ASP A 348 -28.37 1.35 15.44
CA ASP A 348 -29.30 0.66 14.54
C ASP A 348 -28.56 -0.35 13.68
N VAL A 349 -29.25 -1.43 13.32
CA VAL A 349 -28.70 -2.49 12.48
C VAL A 349 -29.04 -2.20 11.03
N VAL A 350 -28.02 -2.29 10.17
CA VAL A 350 -28.15 -2.19 8.71
C VAL A 350 -27.56 -3.45 8.12
N GLU A 351 -28.36 -4.16 7.34
CA GLU A 351 -27.88 -5.30 6.57
C GLU A 351 -27.16 -4.78 5.32
N MET A 352 -26.01 -5.38 5.01
CA MET A 352 -25.23 -5.06 3.82
C MET A 352 -25.10 -6.30 2.95
N GLU A 353 -25.39 -6.17 1.67
CA GLU A 353 -25.25 -7.22 0.67
C GLU A 353 -24.28 -6.77 -0.41
N GLY A 354 -23.26 -7.58 -0.71
CA GLY A 354 -22.26 -7.24 -1.72
C GLY A 354 -20.92 -7.95 -1.49
N PRO A 355 -19.84 -7.49 -2.14
CA PRO A 355 -19.77 -6.28 -2.97
C PRO A 355 -20.35 -6.47 -4.37
N HIS A 356 -20.61 -5.36 -5.06
CA HIS A 356 -21.05 -5.29 -6.44
C HIS A 356 -20.20 -4.34 -7.27
N GLY A 357 -20.23 -4.51 -8.59
CA GLY A 357 -19.62 -3.60 -9.55
C GLY A 357 -18.18 -3.94 -9.93
N GLU A 358 -17.80 -3.47 -11.11
CA GLU A 358 -16.49 -3.69 -11.75
C GLU A 358 -15.62 -2.44 -11.76
N PHE A 359 -16.08 -1.36 -11.13
CA PHE A 359 -15.32 -0.12 -11.00
C PHE A 359 -14.28 -0.27 -9.89
N ILE A 360 -13.13 -0.85 -10.24
CA ILE A 360 -12.02 -1.13 -9.32
C ILE A 360 -10.73 -0.49 -9.81
N LEU A 361 -9.81 -0.22 -8.88
CA LEU A 361 -8.48 0.23 -9.23
C LEU A 361 -7.70 -0.89 -9.92
N HIS A 362 -7.17 -0.64 -11.11
CA HIS A 362 -6.25 -1.56 -11.78
C HIS A 362 -4.81 -1.19 -11.42
N GLU A 363 -4.06 -2.16 -10.87
CA GLU A 363 -2.69 -1.94 -10.41
C GLU A 363 -1.71 -1.70 -11.58
N LYS A 364 -0.75 -0.78 -11.35
CA LYS A 364 0.45 -0.43 -12.16
C LYS A 364 0.40 0.80 -13.05
N SER A 365 -0.62 1.66 -12.96
CA SER A 365 -0.54 2.96 -13.63
C SER A 365 0.28 3.96 -12.81
N PRO A 366 1.28 4.62 -13.40
CA PRO A 366 2.03 5.67 -12.71
C PRO A 366 1.18 6.92 -12.45
N ARG A 367 0.12 7.15 -13.22
CA ARG A 367 -0.70 8.36 -13.12
C ARG A 367 -2.16 8.00 -13.14
N LEU A 368 -2.87 8.42 -12.11
CA LEU A 368 -4.29 8.17 -11.93
C LEU A 368 -5.05 9.49 -12.07
N TYR A 369 -6.02 9.52 -12.97
CA TYR A 369 -6.91 10.66 -13.18
C TYR A 369 -8.33 10.26 -12.77
N PHE A 370 -8.85 10.97 -11.78
CA PHE A 370 -10.18 10.77 -11.23
C PHE A 370 -11.09 11.91 -11.65
N PHE A 371 -12.20 11.58 -12.29
CA PHE A 371 -13.27 12.50 -12.66
C PHE A 371 -14.52 12.17 -11.83
N ALA A 372 -14.75 12.97 -10.79
CA ALA A 372 -15.94 12.84 -9.96
C ALA A 372 -17.00 13.84 -10.43
N PHE A 373 -18.19 13.38 -10.80
CA PHE A 373 -19.35 14.23 -11.07
C PHE A 373 -20.34 14.14 -9.91
N ASN A 374 -20.66 15.26 -9.27
CA ASN A 374 -21.53 15.35 -8.09
C ASN A 374 -21.18 14.29 -7.01
N GLY A 375 -22.14 13.43 -6.66
CA GLY A 375 -22.03 12.31 -5.72
C GLY A 375 -21.06 11.20 -6.12
N GLY A 376 -20.62 11.19 -7.38
CA GLY A 376 -19.60 10.27 -7.90
C GLY A 376 -18.26 10.35 -7.15
N PHE A 377 -18.06 11.38 -6.32
CA PHE A 377 -16.95 11.43 -5.38
C PHE A 377 -16.90 10.25 -4.41
N ALA A 378 -18.02 9.60 -4.07
CA ALA A 378 -18.02 8.47 -3.12
C ALA A 378 -17.13 7.29 -3.54
N PRO A 379 -17.35 6.63 -4.70
CA PRO A 379 -16.44 5.55 -5.14
C PRO A 379 -15.04 6.06 -5.47
N ILE A 380 -14.92 7.30 -5.97
CA ILE A 380 -13.61 7.93 -6.27
C ILE A 380 -12.80 8.13 -4.99
N LYS A 381 -13.43 8.53 -3.88
CA LYS A 381 -12.81 8.65 -2.56
C LYS A 381 -12.25 7.30 -2.09
N SER A 382 -13.01 6.22 -2.28
CA SER A 382 -12.53 4.85 -1.98
C SER A 382 -11.29 4.49 -2.81
N LEU A 383 -11.31 4.76 -4.12
CA LEU A 383 -10.16 4.52 -5.01
C LEU A 383 -8.94 5.37 -4.64
N ILE A 384 -9.12 6.65 -4.32
CA ILE A 384 -8.03 7.55 -3.93
C ILE A 384 -7.40 7.08 -2.62
N GLU A 385 -8.19 6.83 -1.56
CA GLU A 385 -7.64 6.35 -0.29
C GLU A 385 -6.88 5.04 -0.46
N HIS A 386 -7.38 4.15 -1.33
CA HIS A 386 -6.69 2.91 -1.67
C HIS A 386 -5.40 3.15 -2.47
N ALA A 387 -5.43 4.00 -3.49
CA ALA A 387 -4.24 4.36 -4.26
C ALA A 387 -3.16 5.00 -3.37
N LEU A 388 -3.56 5.80 -2.38
CA LEU A 388 -2.65 6.34 -1.37
C LEU A 388 -2.03 5.24 -0.49
N SER A 389 -2.81 4.22 -0.10
CA SER A 389 -2.30 3.07 0.67
C SER A 389 -1.29 2.22 -0.13
N LEU A 390 -1.40 2.23 -1.46
CA LEU A 390 -0.49 1.54 -2.38
C LEU A 390 0.71 2.42 -2.80
N GLU A 391 0.82 3.65 -2.28
CA GLU A 391 1.84 4.63 -2.66
C GLU A 391 1.85 4.93 -4.17
N ALA A 392 0.67 5.19 -4.74
CA ALA A 392 0.54 5.58 -6.15
C ALA A 392 1.34 6.85 -6.48
N GLU A 393 1.92 6.93 -7.69
CA GLU A 393 2.93 7.97 -7.94
C GLU A 393 2.38 9.37 -8.09
N THR A 394 1.30 9.53 -8.85
CA THR A 394 0.66 10.83 -9.05
C THR A 394 -0.84 10.64 -9.21
N ILE A 395 -1.60 11.44 -8.46
CA ILE A 395 -3.06 11.38 -8.44
C ILE A 395 -3.60 12.76 -8.81
N TYR A 396 -4.52 12.79 -9.76
CA TYR A 396 -5.27 13.97 -10.15
C TYR A 396 -6.75 13.74 -9.85
N LEU A 397 -7.37 14.66 -9.12
CA LEU A 397 -8.81 14.69 -8.89
C LEU A 397 -9.40 15.94 -9.55
N HIS A 398 -10.21 15.73 -10.57
CA HIS A 398 -11.08 16.76 -11.15
C HIS A 398 -12.51 16.50 -10.65
N TRP A 399 -13.02 17.37 -9.77
CA TRP A 399 -14.35 17.23 -9.20
C TRP A 399 -15.32 18.24 -9.81
N PHE A 400 -16.25 17.73 -10.60
CA PHE A 400 -17.31 18.48 -11.25
C PHE A 400 -18.58 18.54 -10.40
N GLY A 401 -19.02 19.74 -10.06
CA GLY A 401 -20.30 20.00 -9.42
C GLY A 401 -21.30 20.61 -10.40
N SER A 402 -22.57 20.19 -10.33
CA SER A 402 -23.65 20.90 -11.04
C SER A 402 -23.76 22.34 -10.54
N SER A 403 -23.53 22.52 -9.23
CA SER A 403 -23.35 23.78 -8.53
C SER A 403 -22.29 23.61 -7.43
N GLN A 404 -21.90 24.69 -6.76
CA GLN A 404 -20.93 24.62 -5.64
C GLN A 404 -21.39 23.69 -4.51
N LYS A 405 -22.71 23.57 -4.27
CA LYS A 405 -23.25 22.70 -3.22
C LYS A 405 -22.98 21.21 -3.46
N ASN A 406 -22.75 20.82 -4.72
CA ASN A 406 -22.48 19.43 -5.08
C ASN A 406 -21.02 19.01 -4.82
N ILE A 407 -20.15 19.95 -4.44
CA ILE A 407 -18.82 19.68 -3.90
C ILE A 407 -18.95 19.68 -2.38
N TYR A 408 -19.36 18.53 -1.82
CA TYR A 408 -19.87 18.45 -0.45
C TYR A 408 -18.81 18.11 0.61
N LEU A 409 -17.59 17.72 0.22
CA LEU A 409 -16.47 17.45 1.14
C LEU A 409 -15.14 18.02 0.62
N PRO A 410 -15.08 19.31 0.22
CA PRO A 410 -13.86 19.87 -0.38
C PRO A 410 -12.66 19.82 0.59
N ASN A 411 -12.91 19.91 1.89
CA ASN A 411 -11.87 19.90 2.92
C ASN A 411 -11.00 18.64 2.89
N ILE A 412 -11.54 17.47 2.52
CA ILE A 412 -10.71 16.25 2.45
C ILE A 412 -9.75 16.30 1.26
N ALA A 413 -10.22 16.80 0.11
CA ALA A 413 -9.42 16.93 -1.09
C ALA A 413 -8.34 18.03 -0.93
N HIS A 414 -8.68 19.14 -0.27
CA HIS A 414 -7.70 20.14 0.14
C HIS A 414 -6.67 19.57 1.11
N ALA A 415 -7.10 18.82 2.13
CA ALA A 415 -6.18 18.20 3.07
C ALA A 415 -5.21 17.23 2.39
N TRP A 416 -5.67 16.46 1.41
CA TRP A 416 -4.78 15.59 0.62
C TRP A 416 -3.80 16.41 -0.22
N ARG A 417 -4.26 17.43 -0.94
CA ARG A 417 -3.40 18.31 -1.74
C ARG A 417 -2.35 19.01 -0.89
N ASP A 418 -2.73 19.48 0.30
CA ASP A 418 -1.83 20.21 1.19
C ASP A 418 -0.83 19.28 1.91
N ALA A 419 -1.18 18.00 2.08
CA ALA A 419 -0.34 17.01 2.75
C ALA A 419 0.55 16.17 1.81
N LEU A 420 0.20 16.09 0.52
CA LEU A 420 0.81 15.17 -0.45
C LEU A 420 1.24 15.93 -1.71
N ASP A 421 2.55 16.00 -1.93
CA ASP A 421 3.15 16.71 -3.07
C ASP A 421 2.72 16.14 -4.43
N ASN A 422 2.28 14.89 -4.46
CA ASN A 422 1.89 14.15 -5.66
C ASN A 422 0.37 14.06 -5.87
N PHE A 423 -0.42 14.81 -5.08
CA PHE A 423 -1.86 14.88 -5.20
C PHE A 423 -2.30 16.24 -5.74
N HIS A 424 -2.97 16.23 -6.89
CA HIS A 424 -3.50 17.42 -7.55
C HIS A 424 -5.02 17.42 -7.47
N TYR A 425 -5.60 18.58 -7.13
CA TYR A 425 -7.03 18.74 -6.97
C TYR A 425 -7.53 20.01 -7.64
N GLU A 426 -8.55 19.87 -8.48
CA GLU A 426 -9.26 20.96 -9.12
C GLU A 426 -10.76 20.78 -9.02
N GLU A 427 -11.45 21.86 -8.66
CA GLU A 427 -12.91 21.95 -8.68
C GLU A 427 -13.40 22.57 -9.99
N HIS A 428 -14.46 22.00 -10.54
CA HIS A 428 -15.08 22.46 -11.79
C HIS A 428 -16.58 22.63 -11.56
N ILE A 429 -17.11 23.82 -11.80
CA ILE A 429 -18.56 24.05 -11.73
C ILE A 429 -19.13 24.03 -13.15
N ALA A 430 -19.95 23.03 -13.43
CA ALA A 430 -20.60 22.86 -14.73
C ALA A 430 -21.60 24.00 -15.01
N GLY A 431 -22.30 24.46 -13.97
CA GLY A 431 -23.34 25.50 -14.09
C GLY A 431 -24.68 24.98 -14.64
N PHE A 432 -24.84 23.66 -14.74
CA PHE A 432 -26.07 22.99 -15.14
C PHE A 432 -26.18 21.62 -14.45
N ASP A 433 -27.36 21.01 -14.47
CA ASP A 433 -27.59 19.70 -13.87
C ASP A 433 -26.88 18.60 -14.67
N LEU A 434 -25.86 17.99 -14.05
CA LEU A 434 -25.07 16.90 -14.63
C LEU A 434 -25.84 15.58 -14.76
N ARG A 435 -27.08 15.49 -14.23
CA ARG A 435 -27.98 14.35 -14.44
C ARG A 435 -28.77 14.44 -15.75
N SER A 436 -28.70 15.57 -16.45
CA SER A 436 -29.41 15.80 -17.71
C SER A 436 -28.54 16.65 -18.64
N VAL A 437 -27.68 15.97 -19.41
CA VAL A 437 -26.66 16.61 -20.24
C VAL A 437 -26.96 16.35 -21.71
N SER A 438 -27.38 17.40 -22.44
CA SER A 438 -27.64 17.33 -23.88
C SER A 438 -27.49 18.69 -24.55
N GLY A 439 -27.25 18.68 -25.87
CA GLY A 439 -27.14 19.90 -26.69
C GLY A 439 -26.07 20.86 -26.15
N LYS A 440 -26.46 22.10 -25.83
CA LYS A 440 -25.52 23.12 -25.32
C LYS A 440 -24.80 22.71 -24.03
N ARG A 441 -25.43 21.88 -23.19
CA ARG A 441 -24.80 21.40 -21.93
C ARG A 441 -23.68 20.42 -22.22
N GLU A 442 -23.90 19.52 -23.17
CA GLU A 442 -22.91 18.57 -23.66
C GLU A 442 -21.72 19.29 -24.29
N GLU A 443 -21.96 20.25 -25.20
CA GLU A 443 -20.91 21.08 -25.79
C GLU A 443 -20.06 21.80 -24.72
N THR A 444 -20.71 22.26 -23.66
CA THR A 444 -20.02 22.95 -22.56
C THR A 444 -19.16 21.98 -21.75
N LEU A 445 -19.69 20.80 -21.42
CA LEU A 445 -18.94 19.76 -20.70
C LEU A 445 -17.72 19.30 -21.52
N LEU A 446 -17.90 19.02 -22.82
CA LEU A 446 -16.83 18.62 -23.72
C LEU A 446 -15.74 19.69 -23.80
N ARG A 447 -16.10 20.98 -23.84
CA ARG A 447 -15.12 22.08 -23.82
C ARG A 447 -14.33 22.13 -22.51
N GLN A 448 -14.98 21.88 -21.37
CA GLN A 448 -14.29 21.83 -20.07
C GLN A 448 -13.29 20.66 -20.02
N LEU A 449 -13.70 19.47 -20.49
CA LEU A 449 -12.81 18.31 -20.59
C LEU A 449 -11.64 18.53 -21.56
N ASP A 450 -11.90 19.20 -22.69
CA ASP A 450 -10.86 19.55 -23.66
C ASP A 450 -9.83 20.53 -23.09
N ASN A 451 -10.26 21.50 -22.29
CA ASN A 451 -9.37 22.42 -21.59
C ASN A 451 -8.46 21.68 -20.58
N ILE A 452 -9.00 20.71 -19.84
CA ILE A 452 -8.21 19.89 -18.91
C ILE A 452 -7.17 19.07 -19.70
N ASN A 453 -7.59 18.41 -20.77
CA ASN A 453 -6.69 17.63 -21.63
C ASN A 453 -5.61 18.51 -22.30
N ALA A 454 -5.94 19.75 -22.69
CA ALA A 454 -4.97 20.70 -23.24
C ALA A 454 -3.97 21.20 -22.18
N GLY A 455 -4.42 21.33 -20.92
CA GLY A 455 -3.58 21.72 -19.78
C GLY A 455 -2.58 20.65 -19.34
N ASP A 456 -2.90 19.37 -19.53
CA ASP A 456 -2.03 18.25 -19.18
C ASP A 456 -1.91 17.23 -20.33
N THR A 457 -0.86 17.40 -21.14
CA THR A 457 -0.52 16.46 -22.24
C THR A 457 -0.20 15.04 -21.77
N SER A 458 -0.02 14.83 -20.46
CA SER A 458 0.27 13.54 -19.87
C SER A 458 -0.98 12.77 -19.44
N LEU A 459 -2.17 13.40 -19.50
CA LEU A 459 -3.46 12.80 -19.18
C LEU A 459 -3.72 11.52 -19.98
N LEU A 460 -3.49 11.58 -21.29
CA LEU A 460 -3.69 10.42 -22.18
C LEU A 460 -2.70 9.26 -21.90
N LYS A 461 -1.68 9.50 -21.07
CA LYS A 461 -0.73 8.49 -20.60
C LYS A 461 -1.08 7.92 -19.23
N GLY A 462 -2.14 8.39 -18.56
CA GLY A 462 -2.64 7.87 -17.28
C GLY A 462 -3.90 7.01 -17.42
N ASP A 463 -4.29 6.38 -16.32
CA ASP A 463 -5.54 5.63 -16.23
C ASP A 463 -6.64 6.56 -15.70
N ILE A 464 -7.82 6.45 -16.30
CA ILE A 464 -8.94 7.35 -16.05
C ILE A 464 -10.05 6.60 -15.34
N TYR A 465 -10.54 7.19 -14.25
CA TYR A 465 -11.63 6.68 -13.44
C TYR A 465 -12.72 7.75 -13.35
N ILE A 466 -13.89 7.45 -13.88
CA ILE A 466 -14.99 8.40 -14.01
C ILE A 466 -16.18 7.89 -13.20
N ALA A 467 -16.73 8.72 -12.31
CA ALA A 467 -17.94 8.34 -11.58
C ALA A 467 -18.92 9.49 -11.39
N GLY A 468 -20.21 9.19 -11.42
CA GLY A 468 -21.29 10.15 -11.19
C GLY A 468 -22.54 9.87 -12.03
N PRO A 469 -23.38 10.88 -12.35
CA PRO A 469 -24.59 10.66 -13.13
C PRO A 469 -24.31 10.09 -14.52
N GLU A 470 -25.19 9.21 -14.99
CA GLU A 470 -25.01 8.42 -16.22
C GLU A 470 -24.71 9.27 -17.46
N ASP A 471 -25.47 10.35 -17.69
CA ASP A 471 -25.26 11.25 -18.83
C ASP A 471 -23.84 11.84 -18.85
N ALA A 472 -23.41 12.42 -17.73
CA ALA A 472 -22.09 13.05 -17.62
C ALA A 472 -20.95 12.02 -17.75
N VAL A 473 -21.11 10.85 -17.13
CA VAL A 473 -20.14 9.75 -17.22
C VAL A 473 -19.99 9.26 -18.65
N SER A 474 -21.11 9.02 -19.36
CA SER A 474 -21.11 8.54 -20.74
C SER A 474 -20.43 9.54 -21.69
N ILE A 475 -20.74 10.83 -21.56
CA ILE A 475 -20.11 11.89 -22.37
C ILE A 475 -18.59 11.95 -22.11
N ALA A 476 -18.18 11.92 -20.84
CA ALA A 476 -16.77 11.96 -20.47
C ALA A 476 -16.00 10.72 -20.94
N GLU A 477 -16.61 9.54 -20.82
CA GLU A 477 -16.05 8.29 -21.35
C GLU A 477 -15.83 8.38 -22.86
N GLN A 478 -16.88 8.74 -23.62
CA GLN A 478 -16.79 8.87 -25.07
C GLN A 478 -15.76 9.90 -25.50
N PHE A 479 -15.65 11.02 -24.77
CA PHE A 479 -14.62 12.02 -24.99
C PHE A 479 -13.20 11.41 -24.91
N PHE A 480 -12.87 10.71 -23.83
CA PHE A 480 -11.53 10.14 -23.65
C PHE A 480 -11.22 9.00 -24.61
N LEU A 481 -12.21 8.14 -24.91
CA LEU A 481 -12.08 7.11 -25.95
C LEU A 481 -11.85 7.76 -27.32
N GLY A 482 -12.56 8.84 -27.64
CA GLY A 482 -12.40 9.63 -28.87
C GLY A 482 -11.03 10.31 -29.00
N LYS A 483 -10.36 10.61 -27.87
CA LYS A 483 -8.97 11.10 -27.84
C LYS A 483 -7.91 9.98 -28.00
N GLY A 484 -8.34 8.72 -28.13
CA GLY A 484 -7.47 7.58 -28.40
C GLY A 484 -7.04 6.78 -27.17
N LEU A 485 -7.62 7.01 -25.98
CA LEU A 485 -7.40 6.12 -24.84
C LEU A 485 -8.10 4.77 -25.06
N PRO A 486 -7.42 3.64 -24.79
CA PRO A 486 -8.06 2.32 -24.86
C PRO A 486 -9.05 2.15 -23.70
N LYS A 487 -10.15 1.41 -23.96
CA LYS A 487 -11.19 1.15 -22.95
C LYS A 487 -10.66 0.49 -21.67
N THR A 488 -9.59 -0.30 -21.77
CA THR A 488 -8.90 -0.92 -20.62
C THR A 488 -8.29 0.07 -19.63
N ARG A 489 -8.18 1.36 -20.00
CA ARG A 489 -7.65 2.44 -19.18
C ARG A 489 -8.70 3.49 -18.82
N VAL A 490 -9.96 3.24 -19.15
CA VAL A 490 -11.10 4.13 -18.84
C VAL A 490 -12.16 3.33 -18.10
N ALA A 491 -12.09 3.37 -16.77
CA ALA A 491 -13.06 2.77 -15.88
C ALA A 491 -14.18 3.77 -15.57
N VAL A 492 -15.42 3.29 -15.52
CA VAL A 492 -16.61 4.15 -15.31
C VAL A 492 -17.55 3.55 -14.28
N ALA A 493 -18.22 4.40 -13.50
CA ALA A 493 -19.29 4.02 -12.58
C ALA A 493 -20.43 5.05 -12.58
N SER A 494 -21.64 4.60 -12.90
CA SER A 494 -22.84 5.41 -12.77
C SER A 494 -23.34 5.40 -11.32
N VAL A 495 -23.55 6.59 -10.77
CA VAL A 495 -24.09 6.83 -9.42
C VAL A 495 -25.36 7.67 -9.56
N LYS A 496 -26.44 7.21 -8.92
CA LYS A 496 -27.77 7.83 -8.99
C LYS A 496 -27.93 9.07 -8.13
#